data_AF-A0A662EVZ0-F1
#
_entry.id   AF-A0A662EVZ0-F1
#
_cell.length_a   1.000
_cell.length_b   1.000
_cell.length_c   1.000
_cell.angle_alpha   90.00
_cell.angle_beta   90.00
_cell.angle_gamma   90.00
#
_symmetry.space_group_name_H-M   'P 1'
#
loop_
_entity.id
_entity.type
_entity.pdbx_description
1 polymer ?
#
loop_
_entity_poly.entity_id
_entity_poly.type
_entity_poly.pdbx_seq_one_letter_code
_entity_poly.pdbx_strand_id
1 'polypeptide(L)' 'MEVYVGTSGWMYDWNPDGFEWFIKYSELNAVELNASFYRFPYPNQ' A
#
# COMPACT_ATOMS: atom_id res chain seq x y z
N MET A 1 -19.40 -7.41 12.15
CA MET A 1 -17.94 -7.52 12.14
C MET A 1 -17.50 -7.18 10.74
N GLU A 2 -16.70 -6.14 10.58
CA GLU A 2 -16.14 -5.75 9.28
C GLU A 2 -14.80 -6.44 9.09
N VAL A 3 -14.55 -6.98 7.90
CA VAL A 3 -13.33 -7.71 7.54
C VAL A 3 -12.66 -6.99 6.40
N TYR A 4 -11.37 -6.72 6.56
CA TYR A 4 -10.53 -6.10 5.55
C TYR A 4 -9.41 -7.07 5.16
N VAL A 5 -9.11 -7.13 3.87
CA VAL A 5 -8.09 -7.98 3.26
C VAL A 5 -7.13 -7.09 2.50
N GLY A 6 -5.84 -7.26 2.79
CA GLY A 6 -4.79 -6.35 2.35
C GLY A 6 -3.41 -6.99 2.38
N THR A 7 -2.39 -6.17 2.12
CA THR A 7 -0.98 -6.56 2.09
C THR A 7 -0.15 -5.73 3.08
N SER A 8 1.06 -6.20 3.41
CA SER A 8 2.03 -5.44 4.21
C SER A 8 2.88 -4.54 3.31
N GLY A 9 2.34 -3.36 3.01
CA GLY A 9 2.88 -2.39 2.04
C GLY A 9 2.37 -2.61 0.62
N TRP A 10 2.81 -1.79 -0.33
CA TRP A 10 2.39 -1.86 -1.75
C TRP A 10 3.57 -1.97 -2.72
N MET A 11 4.81 -1.95 -2.22
CA MET A 11 6.02 -1.96 -3.03
C MET A 11 6.39 -3.41 -3.39
N TYR A 12 5.81 -3.91 -4.49
CA TYR A 12 6.05 -5.25 -5.00
C TYR A 12 6.39 -5.19 -6.49
N ASP A 13 7.16 -6.16 -7.00
CA ASP A 13 7.59 -6.21 -8.41
C ASP A 13 6.43 -6.25 -9.42
N TRP A 14 5.26 -6.73 -8.99
CA TRP A 14 4.04 -6.78 -9.79
C TRP A 14 3.23 -5.47 -9.78
N ASN A 15 3.60 -4.50 -8.93
CA ASN A 15 2.94 -3.20 -8.84
C ASN A 15 3.75 -2.15 -9.63
N PRO A 16 3.38 -1.87 -10.89
CA PRO A 16 4.21 -1.08 -11.79
C PRO A 16 4.30 0.41 -11.44
N ASP A 17 3.28 0.97 -10.79
CA ASP A 17 3.05 2.42 -10.68
C ASP A 17 2.79 2.87 -9.22
N GLY A 18 3.30 2.11 -8.24
CA GLY A 18 3.29 2.50 -6.84
C GLY A 18 1.89 2.56 -6.21
N PHE A 19 1.65 3.51 -5.31
CA PHE A 19 0.44 3.49 -4.48
C PHE A 19 -0.85 3.74 -5.26
N GLU A 20 -0.85 4.68 -6.22
CA GLU A 20 -2.00 5.01 -7.06
C GLU A 20 -2.48 3.81 -7.89
N TRP A 21 -1.54 3.04 -8.46
CA TRP A 21 -1.89 1.83 -9.18
C TRP A 21 -2.42 0.76 -8.24
N PHE A 22 -1.77 0.58 -7.08
CA PHE A 22 -2.20 -0.39 -6.07
C PHE A 22 -3.65 -0.17 -5.64
N ILE A 23 -4.04 1.08 -5.31
CA ILE A 23 -5.43 1.36 -4.88
C ILE A 23 -6.45 1.14 -6.00
N LYS A 24 -6.05 1.33 -7.26
CA LYS A 24 -6.96 1.27 -8.41
C LYS A 24 -7.12 -0.15 -8.97
N TYR A 25 -6.09 -0.98 -8.85
CA TYR A 25 -6.02 -2.27 -9.57
C TYR A 25 -5.80 -3.50 -8.68
N SER A 26 -5.40 -3.36 -7.41
CA SER A 26 -5.15 -4.54 -6.55
C SER A 26 -6.43 -5.26 -6.07
N GLU A 27 -7.58 -4.61 -6.16
CA GLU A 27 -8.87 -5.06 -5.59
C GLU A 27 -8.85 -5.28 -4.06
N LEU A 28 -7.78 -4.85 -3.38
CA LEU A 28 -7.63 -4.92 -1.94
C LEU A 28 -8.24 -3.70 -1.26
N ASN A 29 -8.75 -3.90 -0.04
CA ASN A 29 -9.42 -2.84 0.71
C ASN A 29 -8.65 -2.40 1.98
N ALA A 30 -7.43 -2.92 2.16
CA ALA A 30 -6.52 -2.50 3.22
C ALA A 30 -5.04 -2.62 2.80
N VAL A 31 -4.19 -1.84 3.47
CA VAL A 31 -2.73 -1.98 3.42
C VAL A 31 -2.13 -1.67 4.79
N GLU A 32 -1.15 -2.46 5.21
CA GLU A 32 -0.44 -2.28 6.47
C GLU A 32 0.85 -1.47 6.25
N LEU A 33 1.09 -0.50 7.11
CA LEU A 33 2.27 0.35 7.08
C LEU A 33 3.21 0.01 8.23
N ASN A 34 4.44 -0.37 7.91
CA ASN A 34 5.50 -0.54 8.90
C ASN A 34 6.36 0.74 8.99
N ALA A 35 6.08 1.59 9.98
CA ALA A 35 6.79 2.86 10.19
C ALA A 35 8.27 2.72 10.62
N SER A 36 8.78 1.49 10.82
CA SER A 36 10.20 1.22 11.10
C SER A 36 11.02 1.01 9.82
N PHE A 37 10.39 0.63 8.70
CA PHE A 37 11.06 0.45 7.40
C PHE A 37 10.80 1.61 6.43
N TYR A 38 9.66 2.29 6.54
CA TYR A 38 9.34 3.47 5.76
C TYR A 38 9.55 4.71 6.63
N ARG A 39 10.49 5.58 6.25
CA ARG A 39 10.46 6.97 6.71
C ARG A 39 9.06 7.49 6.35
N PHE A 40 8.34 8.09 7.30
CA PHE A 40 6.97 8.56 7.07
C PHE A 40 6.87 9.27 5.69
N PRO A 41 5.93 8.88 4.82
CA PRO A 41 5.81 9.50 3.50
C PRO A 41 5.49 10.98 3.70
N TYR A 42 6.36 11.84 3.20
CA TYR A 42 6.13 13.28 3.20
C TYR A 42 5.25 13.66 2.00
N PRO A 43 4.35 14.64 2.14
CA PRO A 43 3.46 15.07 1.05
C PRO A 43 4.15 15.65 -0.21
N ASN A 44 5.47 15.67 -0.29
CA ASN A 44 6.24 16.41 -1.29
C ASN A 44 7.30 15.58 -2.05
N GLN A 45 7.09 14.27 -2.22
CA GLN A 45 7.93 13.45 -3.09
C GLN A 45 7.27 13.19 -4.44
#